data_AF-A0A519YSI6-F1
#
_entry.id   AF-A0A519YSI6-F1
#
_cell.length_a   1.000
_cell.length_b   1.000
_cell.length_c   1.000
_cell.angle_alpha   90.00
_cell.angle_beta   90.00
_cell.angle_gamma   90.00
#
_symmetry.space_group_name_H-M   'P 1'
#
loop_
_entity.id
_entity.type
_entity.pdbx_description
1 polymer ?
#
loop_
_entity_poly.entity_id
_entity_poly.type
_entity_poly.pdbx_seq_one_letter_code
_entity_poly.pdbx_strand_id
1 'polypeptide(L)'
;MAVSRTRVNPEAPSTPGTLGRRYGGVDPEERQRQRKARLIEAALAVFGANGYHPSTVRDVCKEAQLTSRYFYESFDGMEALFKA
;
A
#
# COMPACT_ATOMS: atom_id res chain seq x y z
N MET A 1 -27.87 2.58 -22.00
CA MET A 1 -27.13 3.73 -22.54
C MET A 1 -26.99 4.75 -21.43
N ALA A 2 -25.83 4.84 -20.79
CA ALA A 2 -24.71 5.75 -21.11
C ALA A 2 -24.82 7.04 -20.27
N VAL A 3 -24.21 7.06 -19.09
CA VAL A 3 -22.90 7.70 -18.76
C VAL A 3 -23.15 9.07 -18.13
N SER A 4 -22.68 9.24 -16.89
CA SER A 4 -22.04 10.47 -16.36
C SER A 4 -22.13 10.47 -14.83
N ARG A 5 -21.08 9.96 -14.16
CA ARG A 5 -20.81 10.27 -12.75
C ARG A 5 -19.45 10.95 -12.68
N THR A 6 -19.51 12.27 -12.83
CA THR A 6 -18.42 13.22 -12.66
C THR A 6 -17.92 13.20 -11.22
N ARG A 7 -16.64 12.86 -11.00
CA ARG A 7 -15.74 13.59 -10.10
C ARG A 7 -14.31 13.52 -10.64
N VAL A 8 -13.99 14.63 -11.30
CA VAL A 8 -12.69 15.21 -11.60
C VAL A 8 -11.80 15.23 -10.35
N ASN A 9 -10.53 14.82 -10.50
CA ASN A 9 -9.42 15.61 -9.95
C ASN A 9 -8.14 15.41 -10.77
N PRO A 10 -7.80 16.36 -11.66
CA PRO A 10 -6.47 16.55 -12.17
C PRO A 10 -5.82 17.82 -11.57
N GLU A 11 -4.50 17.74 -11.48
CA GLU A 11 -3.53 18.85 -11.38
C GLU A 11 -3.12 19.40 -10.00
N ALA A 12 -1.81 19.65 -9.97
CA ALA A 12 -0.99 20.02 -8.82
C ALA A 12 -0.97 21.57 -8.62
N PRO A 13 0.00 22.17 -7.91
CA PRO A 13 -0.23 23.00 -6.72
C PRO A 13 -0.16 24.52 -6.98
N SER A 14 -0.85 25.31 -6.15
CA SER A 14 -0.68 26.76 -6.08
C SER A 14 -0.66 27.26 -4.62
N THR A 15 0.45 27.89 -4.23
CA THR A 15 0.73 28.58 -2.94
C THR A 15 0.58 30.11 -3.16
N PRO A 16 0.30 30.98 -2.17
CA PRO A 16 1.35 31.42 -1.22
C PRO A 16 0.82 31.86 0.17
N GLY A 17 1.40 31.32 1.25
CA GLY A 17 1.20 31.88 2.60
C GLY A 17 1.39 30.85 3.70
N THR A 18 2.44 31.02 4.50
CA THR A 18 2.46 30.60 5.92
C THR A 18 2.48 29.08 6.23
N LEU A 19 2.43 28.17 5.25
CA LEU A 19 2.48 26.70 5.48
C LEU A 19 3.40 25.99 4.48
N GLY A 20 4.64 26.45 4.35
CA GLY A 20 5.55 26.00 3.30
C GLY A 20 6.99 25.85 3.76
N ARG A 21 7.33 24.71 4.36
CA ARG A 21 8.68 24.14 4.21
C ARG A 21 8.54 22.75 3.61
N ARG A 22 8.59 22.71 2.28
CA ARG A 22 9.03 21.53 1.55
C ARG A 22 10.47 21.27 1.95
N TYR A 23 10.70 20.29 2.83
CA TYR A 23 12.01 19.72 3.08
C TYR A 23 11.85 18.21 3.28
N GLY A 24 12.31 17.44 2.28
CA GLY A 24 12.73 16.06 2.45
C GLY A 24 11.64 15.01 2.73
N GLY A 25 11.31 14.23 1.70
CA GLY A 25 10.83 12.87 1.91
C GLY A 25 9.36 12.67 1.55
N VAL A 26 9.16 12.09 0.37
CA VAL A 26 8.06 11.20 -0.05
C VAL A 26 6.74 11.37 0.72
N ASP A 27 5.71 11.88 0.04
CA ASP A 27 4.34 12.00 0.53
C ASP A 27 3.92 10.76 1.32
N PRO A 28 3.21 10.93 2.46
CA PRO A 28 2.81 9.82 3.31
C PRO A 28 2.02 8.74 2.56
N GLU A 29 1.19 9.15 1.59
CA GLU A 29 0.44 8.24 0.70
C GLU A 29 1.36 7.44 -0.22
N GLU A 30 2.40 8.06 -0.78
CA GLU A 30 3.36 7.38 -1.65
C GLU A 30 4.21 6.37 -0.86
N ARG A 31 4.58 6.70 0.39
CA ARG A 31 5.21 5.72 1.31
C ARG A 31 4.29 4.55 1.62
N GLN A 32 3.00 4.81 1.83
CA GLN A 32 2.02 3.76 2.07
C GLN A 32 1.87 2.86 0.84
N ARG A 33 1.85 3.45 -0.37
CA ARG A 33 1.78 2.71 -1.64
C ARG A 33 3.00 1.82 -1.86
N GLN A 34 4.20 2.32 -1.57
CA GLN A 34 5.43 1.53 -1.67
C GLN A 34 5.45 0.37 -0.67
N ARG A 35 4.99 0.59 0.58
CA ARG A 35 4.87 -0.48 1.57
C ARG A 35 3.86 -1.53 1.14
N LYS A 36 2.71 -1.10 0.62
CA LYS A 36 1.68 -1.99 0.07
C LYS A 36 2.24 -2.85 -1.06
N ALA A 37 2.97 -2.25 -2.00
CA ALA A 37 3.62 -2.99 -3.09
C ALA A 37 4.59 -4.06 -2.57
N ARG A 38 5.42 -3.71 -1.57
CA ARG A 38 6.34 -4.68 -0.94
C ARG A 38 5.61 -5.83 -0.24
N LEU A 39 4.49 -5.55 0.42
CA LEU A 39 3.66 -6.59 1.05
C LEU A 39 3.10 -7.57 -0.01
N ILE A 40 2.69 -7.06 -1.18
CA ILE A 40 2.17 -7.89 -2.27
C ILE A 40 3.28 -8.73 -2.90
N GLU A 41 4.44 -8.15 -3.18
CA GLU A 41 5.60 -8.90 -3.71
C GLU A 41 6.04 -10.01 -2.75
N ALA A 42 6.13 -9.71 -1.45
CA ALA A 42 6.44 -10.68 -0.42
C ALA A 42 5.37 -11.77 -0.34
N ALA A 43 4.10 -11.41 -0.41
CA ALA A 43 3.00 -12.37 -0.42
C ALA A 43 3.11 -13.33 -1.62
N LEU A 44 3.37 -12.80 -2.82
CA LEU A 44 3.61 -13.60 -4.02
C LEU A 44 4.77 -14.59 -3.84
N ALA A 45 5.88 -14.16 -3.25
CA ALA A 45 7.02 -15.03 -2.97
C ALA A 45 6.66 -16.16 -1.98
N VAL A 46 6.02 -15.81 -0.87
CA VAL A 46 5.64 -16.80 0.17
C VAL A 46 4.56 -17.76 -0.36
N PHE A 47 3.57 -17.26 -1.09
CA PHE A 47 2.53 -18.08 -1.72
C PHE A 47 3.09 -18.98 -2.81
N GLY A 48 4.05 -18.51 -3.60
CA GLY A 48 4.73 -19.32 -4.62
C GLY A 48 5.63 -20.41 -4.03
N ALA A 49 6.26 -20.15 -2.88
CA ALA A 49 7.16 -21.11 -2.23
C ALA A 49 6.40 -22.19 -1.45
N ASN A 50 5.44 -21.78 -0.60
CA ASN A 50 4.82 -22.66 0.38
C ASN A 50 3.32 -22.91 0.12
N GLY A 51 2.68 -22.12 -0.75
CA GLY A 51 1.23 -22.13 -0.95
C GLY A 51 0.48 -21.24 0.04
N TYR A 52 -0.78 -20.91 -0.26
CA TYR A 52 -1.59 -19.98 0.54
C TYR A 52 -1.91 -20.51 1.95
N HIS A 53 -2.28 -21.78 2.09
CA HIS A 53 -2.72 -22.35 3.37
C HIS A 53 -1.68 -22.31 4.50
N PRO A 54 -0.41 -22.66 4.28
CA PRO A 54 0.61 -22.56 5.34
C PRO A 54 1.17 -21.14 5.51
N SER A 55 0.82 -20.20 4.63
CA SER A 55 1.34 -18.83 4.68
C SER A 55 0.63 -18.01 5.75
N THR A 56 1.40 -17.33 6.61
CA THR A 56 0.85 -16.45 7.64
C THR A 56 1.24 -15.00 7.45
N VAL A 57 0.51 -14.09 8.12
CA VAL A 57 0.88 -12.66 8.18
C VAL A 57 2.32 -12.47 8.66
N ARG A 58 2.82 -13.33 9.56
CA ARG A 58 4.20 -13.26 10.06
C ARG A 58 5.21 -13.59 8.96
N ASP A 59 4.93 -14.59 8.12
CA ASP A 59 5.83 -14.96 7.03
C ASP A 59 5.91 -13.85 5.99
N VAL A 60 4.77 -13.26 5.63
CA VAL A 60 4.73 -12.13 4.69
C VAL A 60 5.42 -10.90 5.28
N CYS A 61 5.17 -10.55 6.54
CA CYS A 61 5.86 -9.44 7.20
C CYS A 61 7.38 -9.66 7.26
N LYS A 62 7.82 -10.90 7.52
CA LYS A 62 9.24 -11.27 7.55
C LYS A 62 9.87 -11.11 6.17
N GLU A 63 9.20 -11.58 5.12
CA GLU A 63 9.67 -11.50 3.74
C GLU A 63 9.68 -10.05 3.22
N ALA A 64 8.62 -9.27 3.51
CA ALA A 64 8.52 -7.87 3.14
C ALA A 64 9.44 -6.93 3.96
N GLN A 65 10.08 -7.45 5.02
CA GLN A 65 10.84 -6.69 6.02
C GLN A 65 10.01 -5.55 6.63
N LEU A 66 8.74 -5.82 6.91
CA LEU A 66 7.78 -4.88 7.48
C LEU A 66 7.22 -5.41 8.80
N THR A 67 6.66 -4.51 9.61
CA THR A 67 5.99 -4.87 10.85
C THR A 67 4.51 -5.14 10.62
N SER A 68 3.90 -5.92 11.51
CA SER A 68 2.46 -6.21 11.46
C SER A 68 1.58 -4.96 11.51
N ARG A 69 2.08 -3.85 12.08
CA ARG A 69 1.38 -2.57 12.08
C ARG A 69 1.09 -2.09 10.65
N TYR A 70 2.08 -2.14 9.77
CA TYR A 70 1.93 -1.68 8.38
C TYR A 70 1.09 -2.64 7.54
N PHE A 71 1.07 -3.92 7.91
CA PHE A 71 0.17 -4.90 7.32
C PHE A 71 -1.28 -4.51 7.58
N TYR A 72 -1.68 -4.34 8.85
CA TYR A 72 -3.05 -3.98 9.22
C TYR A 72 -3.45 -2.55 8.82
N GLU A 73 -2.48 -1.68 8.54
CA GLU A 73 -2.73 -0.36 7.94
C GLU A 73 -3.11 -0.45 6.46
N SER A 74 -2.69 -1.52 5.76
CA SER A 74 -2.86 -1.68 4.30
C SER A 74 -3.88 -2.77 3.92
N PHE A 75 -4.06 -3.78 4.76
CA PHE A 75 -4.87 -4.96 4.52
C PHE A 75 -5.50 -5.48 5.82
N ASP A 76 -6.76 -5.91 5.77
CA ASP A 76 -7.47 -6.46 6.93
C ASP A 76 -7.09 -7.92 7.25
N GLY A 77 -6.34 -8.59 6.38
CA GLY A 77 -5.95 -9.99 6.56
C GLY A 77 -5.27 -10.62 5.35
N MET A 78 -4.90 -11.90 5.49
CA MET A 78 -4.27 -12.67 4.40
C MET A 78 -5.17 -12.81 3.17
N GLU A 79 -6.49 -12.92 3.37
CA GLU A 79 -7.43 -12.99 2.24
C GLU A 79 -7.50 -11.66 1.48
N ALA A 80 -7.50 -10.53 2.18
CA ALA A 80 -7.47 -9.20 1.57
C ALA A 80 -6.17 -8.98 0.77
N LEU A 81 -5.05 -9.48 1.29
CA LEU A 81 -3.77 -9.47 0.60
C LEU A 81 -3.75 -10.38 -0.63
N PHE A 82 -4.39 -11.55 -0.57
CA PHE A 82 -4.47 -12.49 -1.69
C PHE A 82 -5.37 -12.00 -2.83
N LYS A 83 -6.39 -11.18 -2.52
CA LYS A 83 -7.30 -10.58 -3.52
C LYS A 83 -6.76 -9.28 -4.13
N ALA A 84 -5.70 -8.71 -3.56
CA ALA A 84 -5.14 -7.43 -3.96
C ALA A 84 -4.29 -7.54 -5.23
#